data_AF-A0A3P9ASG9-F1
#
_entry.id   AF-A0A3P9ASG9-F1
#
_cell.length_a   1.000
_cell.length_b   1.000
_cell.length_c   1.000
_cell.angle_alpha   90.00
_cell.angle_beta   90.00
_cell.angle_gamma   90.00
#
_symmetry.space_group_name_H-M   'P 1'
#
loop_
_entity.id
_entity.type
_entity.pdbx_description
1 polymer ?
#
loop_
_entity_poly.entity_id
_entity_poly.type
_entity_poly.pdbx_seq_one_letter_code
_entity_poly.pdbx_strand_id
1 'polypeptide(L)' 'MESNKCSSTFLALALIFDIAGLILFFIGIFAPLSFWDFFVISGPLLIFLSLIFWIFWYMGDLTIGNKYEKLKRVNLTRKE' A
#
# COMPACT_ATOMS: atom_id res chain seq x y z
N MET A 1 19.03 5.63 12.56
CA MET A 1 17.70 5.05 12.83
C MET A 1 16.70 5.57 11.78
N GLU A 2 16.90 5.33 10.47
CA GLU A 2 16.04 5.97 9.45
C GLU A 2 15.75 5.14 8.17
N SER A 3 16.00 3.84 8.14
CA SER A 3 15.68 3.03 6.94
C SER A 3 14.24 2.49 6.87
N ASN A 4 13.46 2.58 7.96
CA ASN A 4 12.10 1.99 8.01
C ASN A 4 10.96 3.01 7.81
N LYS A 5 11.28 4.30 7.61
CA LYS A 5 10.28 5.38 7.51
C LYS A 5 9.59 5.42 6.16
N CYS A 6 10.36 5.40 5.07
CA CYS A 6 9.82 5.34 3.70
C CYS A 6 8.90 4.13 3.54
N SER A 7 9.18 3.10 4.33
CA SER A 7 8.46 1.86 4.28
C SER A 7 7.04 1.96 4.85
N SER A 8 6.97 2.45 6.08
CA SER A 8 5.71 2.69 6.76
C SER A 8 4.87 3.80 6.10
N THR A 9 5.48 4.75 5.39
CA THR A 9 4.74 5.86 4.77
C THR A 9 3.88 5.41 3.59
N PHE A 10 4.34 4.48 2.76
CA PHE A 10 3.52 3.97 1.65
C PHE A 10 2.34 3.13 2.16
N LEU A 11 2.55 2.35 3.22
CA LEU A 11 1.47 1.60 3.86
C LEU A 11 0.43 2.55 4.47
N ALA A 12 0.89 3.57 5.22
CA ALA A 12 -0.01 4.57 5.78
C ALA A 12 -0.80 5.32 4.69
N LEU A 13 -0.14 5.68 3.58
CA LEU A 13 -0.79 6.34 2.45
C LEU A 13 -1.84 5.43 1.78
N ALA A 14 -1.52 4.15 1.56
CA ALA A 14 -2.47 3.17 1.02
C ALA A 14 -3.70 3.03 1.93
N LEU A 15 -3.50 2.95 3.25
CA LEU A 15 -4.60 2.85 4.21
C LEU A 15 -5.47 4.12 4.23
N ILE A 16 -4.86 5.31 4.17
CA ILE A 16 -5.60 6.58 4.11
C ILE A 16 -6.45 6.65 2.83
N PHE A 17 -5.88 6.26 1.68
CA PHE A 17 -6.59 6.24 0.40
C PHE A 17 -7.73 5.20 0.38
N ASP A 18 -7.56 4.05 1.03
CA ASP A 18 -8.60 3.03 1.16
C ASP A 18 -9.80 3.54 1.99
N ILE A 19 -9.53 4.09 3.18
CA ILE A 19 -10.57 4.66 4.04
C ILE A 19 -11.27 5.84 3.34
N ALA A 20 -10.51 6.72 2.68
CA ALA A 20 -11.08 7.82 1.91
C ALA A 20 -11.94 7.31 0.74
N GLY A 21 -11.50 6.30 0.01
CA GLY A 21 -12.25 5.67 -1.08
C GLY A 21 -13.54 5.01 -0.61
N LEU A 22 -13.52 4.32 0.54
CA LEU A 22 -14.71 3.77 1.18
C LEU A 22 -15.70 4.88 1.58
N ILE A 23 -15.21 5.93 2.24
CA ILE A 23 -16.04 7.08 2.63
C ILE A 23 -16.67 7.73 1.39
N LEU A 24 -15.91 7.97 0.32
CA LEU A 24 -16.42 8.52 -0.93
C LEU A 24 -17.47 7.61 -1.57
N PHE A 25 -17.24 6.29 -1.57
CA PHE A 25 -18.18 5.33 -2.12
C PHE A 25 -19.50 5.31 -1.34
N PHE A 26 -19.43 5.33 0.01
CA PHE A 26 -20.61 5.42 0.87
C PHE A 26 -21.34 6.74 0.72
N ILE A 27 -20.62 7.88 0.72
CA ILE A 27 -21.21 9.22 0.50
C ILE A 27 -21.82 9.32 -0.87
N GLY A 28 -21.21 8.71 -1.88
CA GLY A 28 -21.84 8.42 -3.16
C GLY A 28 -23.17 7.76 -2.85
N ILE A 29 -23.21 6.45 -2.65
CA ILE A 29 -24.46 5.67 -2.56
C ILE A 29 -25.59 6.31 -1.74
N PHE A 30 -25.28 6.91 -0.59
CA PHE A 30 -26.29 7.44 0.33
C PHE A 30 -26.69 8.91 0.10
N ALA A 31 -25.90 9.74 -0.58
CA ALA A 31 -26.23 11.16 -0.73
C ALA A 31 -26.92 11.46 -2.09
N PRO A 32 -28.12 12.06 -2.11
CA PRO A 32 -28.77 12.51 -3.33
C PRO A 32 -28.15 13.84 -3.81
N LEU A 33 -26.88 13.80 -4.20
CA LEU A 33 -26.14 14.94 -4.75
C LEU A 33 -26.27 14.93 -6.28
N SER A 34 -26.42 16.09 -6.91
CA SER A 34 -26.50 16.19 -8.39
C SER A 34 -25.26 15.68 -9.15
N PHE A 35 -24.15 15.41 -8.43
CA PHE A 35 -22.86 14.95 -8.94
C PHE A 35 -22.43 13.59 -8.33
N TRP A 36 -23.42 12.78 -7.96
CA TRP A 36 -23.25 11.44 -7.39
C TRP A 36 -22.35 10.50 -8.22
N ASP A 37 -22.46 10.57 -9.55
CA ASP A 37 -21.71 9.72 -10.48
C ASP A 37 -20.19 9.82 -10.29
N PHE A 38 -19.68 11.02 -9.98
CA PHE A 38 -18.25 11.21 -9.72
C PHE A 38 -17.80 10.52 -8.43
N PHE A 39 -18.60 10.57 -7.37
CA PHE A 39 -18.27 9.93 -6.07
C PHE A 39 -18.31 8.40 -6.16
N VAL A 40 -19.33 7.87 -6.85
CA VAL A 40 -19.48 6.42 -7.06
C VAL A 40 -18.37 5.85 -7.92
N ILE A 41 -17.85 6.60 -8.90
CA ILE A 41 -16.72 6.16 -9.74
C ILE A 41 -15.38 6.36 -9.03
N SER A 42 -15.17 7.51 -8.37
CA SER A 42 -13.89 7.83 -7.72
C SER A 42 -13.62 7.00 -6.47
N GLY A 43 -14.64 6.60 -5.71
CA GLY A 43 -14.48 5.77 -4.50
C GLY A 43 -13.80 4.43 -4.79
N PRO A 44 -14.37 3.56 -5.63
CA PRO A 44 -13.75 2.31 -6.06
C PRO A 44 -12.42 2.52 -6.78
N LEU A 45 -12.27 3.60 -7.55
CA LEU A 45 -11.02 3.94 -8.22
C LEU A 45 -9.89 4.19 -7.20
N LEU A 46 -10.17 4.90 -6.09
CA LEU A 46 -9.22 5.11 -4.99
C LEU A 46 -8.85 3.80 -4.30
N ILE A 47 -9.82 2.93 -4.04
CA ILE A 47 -9.61 1.60 -3.41
C ILE A 47 -8.71 0.74 -4.30
N PHE A 48 -8.97 0.70 -5.61
CA PHE A 48 -8.13 0.01 -6.58
C PHE A 48 -6.68 0.53 -6.57
N LEU A 49 -6.51 1.85 -6.51
CA LEU A 49 -5.20 2.48 -6.47
C LEU A 49 -4.44 2.10 -5.18
N SER A 50 -5.13 2.04 -4.04
CA SER A 50 -4.56 1.59 -2.76
C SER A 50 -3.99 0.17 -2.85
N LEU A 51 -4.70 -0.75 -3.53
CA LEU A 51 -4.26 -2.12 -3.71
C LEU A 51 -2.93 -2.21 -4.48
N ILE A 52 -2.74 -1.35 -5.49
CA ILE A 52 -1.49 -1.27 -6.25
C ILE A 52 -0.34 -0.82 -5.35
N PHE A 53 -0.55 0.22 -4.53
CA PHE A 53 0.46 0.69 -3.58
C PHE A 53 0.83 -0.38 -2.54
N TRP A 54 -0.13 -1.18 -2.09
CA TRP A 54 0.12 -2.30 -1.18
C TRP A 54 1.00 -3.37 -1.85
N ILE A 55 0.73 -3.71 -3.11
CA ILE A 55 1.52 -4.71 -3.84
C ILE A 55 2.96 -4.22 -4.06
N PHE A 56 3.14 -2.95 -4.43
CA PHE A 56 4.46 -2.33 -4.55
C PHE A 56 5.21 -2.32 -3.21
N TRP A 57 4.49 -2.02 -2.13
CA TRP A 57 5.00 -2.06 -0.76
C TRP A 57 5.53 -3.46 -0.39
N TYR A 58 4.74 -4.50 -0.67
CA TYR A 58 5.07 -5.89 -0.37
C TYR A 58 6.23 -6.43 -1.24
N MET A 59 6.27 -6.08 -2.54
CA MET A 59 7.35 -6.48 -3.45
C MET A 59 8.72 -5.93 -3.03
N GLY A 60 8.77 -4.71 -2.51
CA GLY A 60 9.99 -4.10 -1.98
C GLY A 60 10.52 -4.85 -0.75
N ASP A 61 9.62 -5.18 0.19
CA ASP A 61 9.96 -5.90 1.42
C ASP A 61 10.47 -7.34 1.16
N LEU A 62 9.85 -8.06 0.23
CA LEU A 62 10.29 -9.42 -0.15
C LEU A 62 11.68 -9.44 -0.80
N THR A 63 12.01 -8.45 -1.63
CA THR A 63 13.33 -8.31 -2.27
C THR A 63 14.43 -8.11 -1.23
N ILE A 64 14.11 -7.34 -0.20
CA ILE A 64 14.92 -7.09 0.98
C ILE A 64 15.15 -8.44 1.70
N GLY A 65 14.10 -9.18 2.06
CA GLY A 65 14.21 -10.51 2.70
C GLY A 65 15.17 -11.51 2.03
N ASN A 66 15.07 -11.68 0.71
CA ASN A 66 15.96 -12.55 -0.08
C ASN A 66 17.44 -12.17 0.10
N LYS A 67 17.73 -10.86 0.06
CA LYS A 67 19.10 -10.35 0.13
C LYS A 67 19.78 -10.70 1.46
N TYR A 68 19.06 -10.62 2.59
CA TYR A 68 19.61 -10.98 3.90
C TYR A 68 19.85 -12.49 4.03
N GLU A 69 18.95 -13.32 3.53
CA GLU A 69 19.12 -14.79 3.47
C GLU A 69 20.42 -15.15 2.74
N LYS A 70 20.62 -14.56 1.55
CA LYS A 70 21.83 -14.78 0.75
C LYS A 70 23.10 -14.30 1.44
N LEU A 71 23.06 -13.13 2.08
CA LEU A 71 24.20 -12.60 2.84
C LEU A 71 24.50 -13.42 4.09
N LYS A 72 23.47 -13.92 4.78
CA LYS A 72 23.61 -14.77 5.96
C LYS A 72 24.27 -16.10 5.58
N ARG A 73 23.87 -16.71 4.45
CA ARG A 73 24.50 -17.93 3.89
C ARG A 73 25.97 -17.72 3.56
N VAL A 74 26.32 -16.64 2.85
CA VAL A 74 27.71 -16.33 2.46
C VAL A 74 28.60 -16.03 3.67
N ASN A 75 28.08 -15.33 4.68
CA ASN A 75 28.84 -15.07 5.89
C ASN A 75 29.04 -16.34 6.75
N LEU A 76 28.09 -17.28 6.74
CA LEU A 76 28.23 -18.57 7.41
C LEU A 76 29.30 -19.44 6.74
N THR A 77 29.32 -19.52 5.41
CA THR A 77 30.33 -20.32 4.66
C THR A 77 31.74 -19.74 4.73
N ARG A 78 31.90 -18.44 5.04
CA ARG A 78 33.22 -17.82 5.22
C ARG A 78 33.80 -18.04 6.63
N LYS A 79 32.99 -18.50 7.58
CA LYS A 79 33.43 -18.71 8.98
C LYS A 79 33.88 -20.15 9.26
N GLU A 80 33.69 -21.06 8.32
CA GLU A 80 34.25 -22.42 8.32
C GLU A 80 35.56 -22.45 7.51
#